data_AF-A0A2E4PIP3-F1
#
_entry.id   AF-A0A2E4PIP3-F1
#
_cell.length_a   1.000
_cell.length_b   1.000
_cell.length_c   1.000
_cell.angle_alpha   90.00
_cell.angle_beta   90.00
_cell.angle_gamma   90.00
#
_symmetry.space_group_name_H-M   'P 1'
#
loop_
_entity.id
_entity.type
_entity.pdbx_description
1 polymer ?
#
loop_
_entity_poly.entity_id
_entity_poly.type
_entity_poly.pdbx_seq_one_letter_code
_entity_poly.pdbx_strand_id
1 'polypeptide(L)'
;FVVQNKLETGIDKVNIKEAWIAIMGNGVASYTEAIELKNTTLYVKLTSSVLREELSYGREKIIKMINDKMGKEIINKVILT
;
A
#
# COMPACT_ATOMS: atom_id res chain seq x y z
N PHE A 1 26.19 11.77 -12.39
CA PHE A 1 25.25 10.75 -11.87
C PHE A 1 24.46 11.35 -10.72
N VAL A 2 23.24 10.86 -10.43
CA VAL A 2 22.30 11.31 -9.37
C VAL A 2 21.21 12.32 -9.78
N VAL A 3 20.22 11.89 -10.58
CA VAL A 3 18.88 12.54 -10.63
C VAL A 3 17.71 11.54 -10.76
N GLN A 4 17.92 10.31 -11.24
CA GLN A 4 16.82 9.37 -11.52
C GLN A 4 16.05 8.82 -10.29
N ASN A 5 16.68 8.69 -9.13
CA ASN A 5 16.07 7.99 -7.99
C ASN A 5 14.83 8.67 -7.38
N LYS A 6 14.75 10.01 -7.38
CA LYS A 6 13.63 10.73 -6.74
C LYS A 6 12.34 10.67 -7.56
N LEU A 7 12.46 10.66 -8.89
CA LEU A 7 11.32 10.58 -9.81
C LEU A 7 10.72 9.17 -9.78
N GLU A 8 11.56 8.13 -9.84
CA GLU A 8 11.13 6.73 -9.74
C GLU A 8 10.40 6.45 -8.42
N THR A 9 10.93 6.95 -7.30
CA THR A 9 10.29 6.83 -5.98
C THR A 9 8.95 7.57 -5.90
N GLY A 10 8.82 8.72 -6.57
CA GLY A 10 7.58 9.48 -6.63
C GLY A 10 6.50 8.76 -7.43
N ILE A 11 6.88 8.20 -8.59
CA ILE A 11 6.00 7.39 -9.44
C ILE A 11 5.54 6.12 -8.71
N ASP A 12 6.45 5.45 -8.01
CA ASP A 12 6.12 4.25 -7.23
C ASP A 12 5.10 4.54 -6.12
N LYS A 13 5.18 5.70 -5.46
CA LYS A 13 4.21 6.11 -4.45
C LYS A 13 2.81 6.30 -5.02
N VAL A 14 2.70 6.92 -6.20
CA VAL A 14 1.41 7.12 -6.89
C VAL A 14 0.83 5.76 -7.28
N ASN A 15 1.64 4.91 -7.92
CA ASN A 15 1.23 3.59 -8.39
C ASN A 15 0.78 2.68 -7.25
N ILE A 16 1.44 2.72 -6.09
CA ILE A 16 1.05 1.92 -4.91
C ILE A 16 -0.31 2.35 -4.36
N LYS A 17 -0.59 3.66 -4.34
CA LYS A 17 -1.91 4.16 -3.91
C LYS A 17 -3.00 3.64 -4.84
N GLU A 18 -2.77 3.67 -6.14
CA GLU A 18 -3.72 3.16 -7.13
C GLU A 18 -3.87 1.64 -7.04
N ALA A 19 -2.76 0.90 -6.87
CA ALA A 19 -2.77 -0.54 -6.69
C ALA A 19 -3.59 -0.94 -5.44
N TRP A 20 -3.40 -0.25 -4.31
CA TRP A 20 -4.19 -0.46 -3.09
C TRP A 20 -5.68 -0.29 -3.36
N ILE A 21 -6.08 0.83 -3.96
CA ILE A 21 -7.50 1.13 -4.23
C ILE A 21 -8.09 0.08 -5.19
N ALA A 22 -7.34 -0.30 -6.23
CA ALA A 22 -7.78 -1.30 -7.20
C ALA A 22 -7.96 -2.70 -6.59
N ILE A 23 -7.09 -3.08 -5.65
CA ILE A 23 -7.13 -4.40 -5.00
C ILE A 23 -8.23 -4.45 -3.93
N MET A 24 -8.33 -3.42 -3.10
CA MET A 24 -9.25 -3.42 -1.96
C MET A 24 -10.67 -2.98 -2.32
N GLY A 25 -10.80 -2.24 -3.43
CA GLY A 25 -12.07 -1.69 -3.90
C GLY A 25 -12.63 -0.59 -3.01
N ASN A 26 -13.81 -0.09 -3.39
CA ASN A 26 -14.47 1.06 -2.75
C ASN A 26 -14.78 0.82 -1.26
N GLY A 27 -15.02 -0.44 -0.86
CA GLY A 27 -15.35 -0.79 0.52
C GLY A 27 -14.26 -0.39 1.50
N VAL A 28 -13.01 -0.75 1.25
CA VAL A 28 -11.86 -0.39 2.11
C VAL A 28 -11.33 1.01 1.80
N ALA A 29 -11.36 1.42 0.51
CA ALA A 29 -10.87 2.73 0.11
C ALA A 29 -11.63 3.87 0.81
N SER A 30 -12.93 3.70 1.04
CA SER A 30 -13.76 4.69 1.75
C SER A 30 -13.34 4.94 3.20
N TYR A 31 -12.65 3.97 3.82
CA TYR A 31 -12.10 4.11 5.19
C TYR A 31 -10.60 4.38 5.19
N THR A 32 -9.96 4.48 4.03
CA THR A 32 -8.52 4.72 3.92
C THR A 32 -8.23 6.22 3.90
N GLU A 33 -7.67 6.76 4.97
CA GLU A 33 -7.33 8.19 5.08
C GLU A 33 -6.02 8.53 4.38
N ALA A 34 -5.02 7.65 4.52
CA ALA A 34 -3.69 7.89 4.00
C ALA A 34 -2.99 6.59 3.64
N ILE A 35 -2.17 6.66 2.59
CA ILE A 35 -1.33 5.56 2.11
C ILE A 35 0.07 6.12 1.88
N GLU A 36 1.06 5.57 2.57
CA GLU A 36 2.45 5.99 2.44
C GLU A 36 3.37 4.77 2.32
N LEU A 37 4.17 4.73 1.24
CA LEU A 37 5.31 3.83 1.19
C LEU A 37 6.54 4.52 1.79
N LYS A 38 7.11 3.93 2.85
CA LYS A 38 8.40 4.34 3.43
C LYS A 38 9.34 3.15 3.38
N ASN A 39 10.44 3.29 2.63
CA ASN A 39 11.33 2.19 2.26
C ASN A 39 10.53 1.04 1.63
N THR A 40 10.45 -0.13 2.28
CA THR A 40 9.69 -1.31 1.85
C THR A 40 8.45 -1.56 2.73
N THR A 41 8.05 -0.60 3.56
CA THR A 41 6.88 -0.72 4.44
C THR A 41 5.76 0.19 3.97
N LEU A 42 4.60 -0.41 3.70
CA LEU A 42 3.38 0.29 3.38
C LEU A 42 2.64 0.65 4.67
N TYR A 43 2.44 1.93 4.90
CA TYR A 43 1.63 2.46 5.99
C TYR A 43 0.26 2.84 5.44
N VAL A 44 -0.79 2.28 6.02
CA VAL A 44 -2.17 2.60 5.67
C VAL A 44 -2.88 3.07 6.92
N LYS A 45 -3.42 4.28 6.86
CA LYS A 45 -4.24 4.85 7.92
C LYS A 45 -5.70 4.56 7.60
N LEU A 46 -6.37 3.84 8.48
CA LEU A 46 -7.77 3.45 8.35
C LEU A 46 -8.60 4.13 9.45
N THR A 47 -9.76 4.66 9.11
CA THR A 47 -10.70 5.22 10.09
C THR A 47 -11.43 4.14 10.90
N SER A 48 -11.66 2.96 10.30
CA SER A 48 -12.37 1.85 10.92
C SER A 48 -11.41 0.89 11.63
N SER A 49 -11.54 0.77 12.94
CA SER A 49 -10.80 -0.21 13.75
C SER A 49 -11.18 -1.65 13.41
N VAL A 50 -12.44 -1.91 13.08
CA VAL A 50 -12.93 -3.24 12.69
C VAL A 50 -12.27 -3.68 11.37
N LEU A 51 -12.30 -2.84 10.34
CA LEU A 51 -11.65 -3.16 9.06
C LEU A 51 -10.14 -3.27 9.22
N ARG A 52 -9.53 -2.44 10.08
CA ARG A 52 -8.10 -2.55 10.40
C ARG A 52 -7.75 -3.91 10.95
N GLU A 53 -8.58 -4.44 11.85
CA GLU A 53 -8.38 -5.75 12.46
C GLU A 53 -8.61 -6.89 11.45
N GLU A 54 -9.68 -6.84 10.67
CA GLU A 54 -9.93 -7.80 9.59
C GLU A 54 -8.78 -7.86 8.58
N LEU A 55 -8.34 -6.70 8.08
CA LEU A 55 -7.21 -6.59 7.16
C LEU A 55 -5.88 -6.99 7.81
N SER A 56 -5.77 -6.92 9.14
CA SER A 56 -4.56 -7.31 9.85
C SER A 56 -4.26 -8.80 9.70
N TYR A 57 -5.30 -9.64 9.67
CA TYR A 57 -5.18 -11.08 9.41
C TYR A 57 -4.76 -11.38 7.97
N GLY A 58 -5.10 -10.48 7.03
CA GLY A 58 -4.81 -10.63 5.61
C GLY A 58 -3.49 -10.00 5.13
N ARG A 59 -2.65 -9.42 6.01
CA ARG A 59 -1.49 -8.60 5.63
C ARG A 59 -0.56 -9.25 4.62
N GLU A 60 -0.23 -10.52 4.77
CA GLU A 60 0.66 -11.22 3.84
C GLU A 60 0.05 -11.33 2.43
N LYS A 61 -1.26 -11.62 2.35
CA LYS A 61 -1.98 -11.69 1.08
C LYS A 61 -2.02 -10.31 0.41
N ILE A 62 -2.26 -9.26 1.20
CA ILE A 62 -2.26 -7.87 0.73
C ILE A 62 -0.89 -7.52 0.12
N ILE A 63 0.20 -7.84 0.81
CA ILE A 63 1.57 -7.61 0.34
C ILE A 63 1.78 -8.27 -1.02
N LYS A 64 1.45 -9.57 -1.13
CA LYS A 64 1.59 -10.32 -2.38
C LYS A 64 0.77 -9.70 -3.51
N MET A 65 -0.50 -9.41 -3.27
CA MET A 65 -1.38 -8.85 -4.30
C MET A 65 -0.89 -7.49 -4.80
N ILE A 66 -0.36 -6.63 -3.94
CA ILE A 66 0.16 -5.32 -4.36
C ILE A 66 1.45 -5.48 -5.14
N ASN A 67 2.40 -6.29 -4.66
CA ASN A 67 3.65 -6.54 -5.38
C ASN A 67 3.39 -7.17 -6.76
N ASP A 68 2.47 -8.13 -6.84
CA ASP A 68 2.04 -8.76 -8.10
C ASP A 68 1.45 -7.71 -9.05
N LYS A 69 0.60 -6.82 -8.55
CA LYS A 69 0.01 -5.73 -9.35
C LYS A 69 1.07 -4.74 -9.84
N MET A 70 2.11 -4.52 -9.05
CA MET A 70 3.24 -3.64 -9.38
C MET A 70 4.27 -4.32 -10.29
N GLY A 71 4.24 -5.64 -10.44
CA GLY A 71 5.22 -6.42 -11.19
C GLY A 71 6.62 -6.44 -10.57
N LYS A 72 6.74 -6.03 -9.30
CA LYS A 72 8.00 -6.01 -8.53
C LYS A 72 7.74 -6.14 -7.04
N GLU A 73 8.69 -6.76 -6.33
CA GLU A 73 8.64 -6.96 -4.88
C GLU A 73 9.17 -5.72 -4.15
N ILE A 74 8.28 -4.77 -3.84
CA ILE A 74 8.63 -3.50 -3.19
C ILE A 74 8.22 -3.52 -1.71
N ILE A 75 7.08 -4.12 -1.41
CA ILE A 75 6.48 -4.10 -0.08
C ILE A 75 6.84 -5.40 0.63
N ASN A 76 7.44 -5.28 1.81
CA ASN A 76 7.77 -6.42 2.67
C ASN A 76 6.92 -6.43 3.94
N LYS A 77 6.31 -5.29 4.27
CA LYS A 77 5.51 -5.14 5.49
C LYS A 77 4.37 -4.16 5.25
N VAL A 78 3.21 -4.46 5.82
CA VAL A 78 2.06 -3.55 5.89
C VAL A 78 1.78 -3.22 7.35
N ILE A 79 1.70 -1.93 7.64
CA ILE A 79 1.30 -1.41 8.94
C ILE A 79 -0.03 -0.70 8.76
N LEU A 80 -1.03 -1.16 9.51
CA LEU A 80 -2.37 -0.59 9.50
C LEU A 80 -2.55 0.20 10.80
N THR A 81 -2.88 1.48 10.67
CA THR A 81 -2.96 2.46 11.76
C THR A 81 -4.29 3.18 11.82
#